data_AF-A0A7Y6CU79-F1
#
_entry.id   AF-A0A7Y6CU79-F1
#
_cell.length_a   1.000
_cell.length_b   1.000
_cell.length_c   1.000
_cell.angle_alpha   90.00
_cell.angle_beta   90.00
_cell.angle_gamma   90.00
#
_symmetry.space_group_name_H-M   'P 1'
#
loop_
_entity.id
_entity.type
_entity.pdbx_description
1 polymer ?
#
loop_
_entity_poly.entity_id
_entity_poly.type
_entity_poly.pdbx_seq_one_letter_code
_entity_poly.pdbx_strand_id
1 'polypeptide(L)'
;MVAAARHRFPAGAVGALELVLLSPLSAILALVEIPRSFGIQSACVVAGLGVVRIRGDAYIEGFTVLGAVGWLAVFAGMLAAGIAERRTVVLLLPAVWFAVYVLAALAVAVPVGPAPCPA
;
A
#
# COMPACT_ATOMS: atom_id res chain seq x y z
N MET A 1 5.14 -46.75 -9.86
CA MET A 1 5.75 -45.68 -9.06
C MET A 1 5.48 -44.36 -9.76
N VAL A 2 4.41 -43.65 -9.38
CA VAL A 2 4.08 -42.35 -9.96
C VAL A 2 4.94 -41.31 -9.26
N ALA A 3 5.93 -40.76 -9.98
CA ALA A 3 6.71 -39.64 -9.51
C ALA A 3 5.76 -38.46 -9.29
N ALA A 4 5.49 -38.12 -8.03
CA ALA A 4 4.78 -36.90 -7.68
C ALA A 4 5.60 -35.72 -8.18
N ALA A 5 5.20 -35.16 -9.32
CA ALA A 5 5.71 -33.91 -9.83
C ALA A 5 5.44 -32.84 -8.77
N ARG A 6 6.46 -32.54 -7.95
CA ARG A 6 6.41 -31.39 -7.05
C ARG A 6 6.31 -30.15 -7.94
N HIS A 7 5.10 -29.63 -8.11
CA HIS A 7 4.85 -28.33 -8.70
C HIS A 7 5.56 -27.27 -7.83
N ARG A 8 6.86 -27.07 -8.08
CA ARG A 8 7.59 -25.94 -7.53
C ARG A 8 7.05 -24.72 -8.27
N PHE A 9 6.14 -23.99 -7.62
CA PHE A 9 5.70 -22.70 -8.13
C PHE A 9 6.93 -21.82 -8.34
N PRO A 10 7.09 -21.21 -9.52
CA PRO A 10 8.22 -20.33 -9.77
C PRO A 10 8.13 -19.18 -8.75
N ALA A 11 9.26 -18.86 -8.10
CA ALA A 11 9.30 -17.82 -7.07
C ALA A 11 8.77 -16.46 -7.57
N GLY A 12 8.90 -16.19 -8.88
CA GLY A 12 8.30 -15.02 -9.52
C GLY A 12 6.77 -15.02 -9.52
N ALA A 13 6.11 -16.17 -9.68
CA ALA A 13 4.64 -16.25 -9.62
C ALA A 13 4.12 -16.04 -8.19
N VAL A 14 4.83 -16.58 -7.19
CA VAL A 14 4.50 -16.37 -5.78
C VAL A 14 4.64 -14.89 -5.41
N GLY A 15 5.77 -14.28 -5.76
CA GLY A 15 5.98 -12.85 -5.50
C GLY A 15 4.99 -11.95 -6.26
N ALA A 16 4.64 -12.29 -7.50
CA ALA A 16 3.64 -11.53 -8.26
C ALA A 16 2.25 -11.63 -7.61
N LEU A 17 1.86 -12.83 -7.15
CA LEU A 17 0.62 -13.04 -6.42
C LEU A 17 0.60 -12.25 -5.11
N GLU A 18 1.71 -12.26 -4.36
CA GLU A 18 1.85 -11.44 -3.15
C GLU A 18 1.69 -9.96 -3.46
N LEU A 19 2.34 -9.45 -4.51
CA LEU A 19 2.24 -8.04 -4.88
C LEU A 19 0.81 -7.64 -5.27
N VAL A 20 0.10 -8.50 -6.01
CA VAL A 20 -1.30 -8.29 -6.42
C VAL A 20 -2.24 -8.33 -5.21
N LEU A 21 -1.96 -9.16 -4.21
CA LEU A 21 -2.80 -9.26 -3.01
C LEU A 21 -2.51 -8.14 -2.00
N LEU A 22 -1.24 -7.80 -1.80
CA LEU A 22 -0.80 -6.83 -0.80
C LEU A 22 -1.04 -5.38 -1.25
N SER A 23 -1.06 -5.09 -2.55
CA SER A 23 -1.32 -3.75 -3.08
C SER A 23 -2.73 -3.20 -2.76
N PRO A 24 -3.84 -3.90 -3.06
CA PRO A 24 -5.16 -3.42 -2.69
C PRO A 24 -5.34 -3.42 -1.16
N LEU A 25 -4.74 -4.39 -0.46
CA LEU A 25 -4.80 -4.44 1.00
C LEU A 25 -4.10 -3.23 1.64
N SER A 26 -2.93 -2.84 1.15
CA SER A 26 -2.20 -1.67 1.67
C SER A 26 -2.93 -0.37 1.36
N ALA A 27 -3.58 -0.27 0.19
CA ALA A 27 -4.42 0.87 -0.15
C ALA A 27 -5.62 0.98 0.80
N ILE A 28 -6.34 -0.11 1.06
CA ILE A 28 -7.48 -0.12 2.01
C ILE A 28 -7.01 0.28 3.40
N LEU A 29 -5.91 -0.29 3.89
CA LEU A 29 -5.40 0.03 5.22
C LEU A 29 -4.96 1.50 5.32
N ALA A 30 -4.11 1.96 4.40
CA ALA A 30 -3.53 3.30 4.47
C ALA A 30 -4.52 4.42 4.12
N LEU A 31 -5.46 4.20 3.21
CA LEU A 31 -6.35 5.26 2.71
C LEU A 31 -7.74 5.22 3.33
N VAL A 32 -8.15 4.10 3.94
CA VAL A 32 -9.51 3.95 4.50
C VAL A 32 -9.45 3.66 6.00
N GLU A 33 -8.92 2.50 6.39
CA GLU A 33 -9.02 2.03 7.78
C GLU A 33 -8.20 2.88 8.76
N ILE A 34 -6.96 3.21 8.41
CA ILE A 34 -6.11 4.08 9.24
C ILE A 34 -6.75 5.47 9.38
N PRO A 35 -7.05 6.23 8.30
CA PRO A 35 -7.72 7.51 8.42
C PRO A 35 -9.00 7.46 9.27
N ARG A 36 -9.82 6.42 9.07
CA ARG A 36 -11.06 6.20 9.83
C ARG A 36 -10.80 6.02 11.32
N SER A 37 -9.80 5.21 11.70
CA SER A 37 -9.44 4.98 13.11
C SER A 37 -8.91 6.23 13.83
N PHE A 38 -8.31 7.17 13.07
CA PHE A 38 -7.78 8.43 13.60
C PHE A 38 -8.74 9.62 13.43
N GLY A 39 -9.95 9.41 12.88
CA GLY A 39 -10.92 10.48 12.65
C GLY A 39 -10.47 11.50 11.60
N ILE A 40 -9.62 11.08 10.66
CA ILE A 40 -9.16 11.89 9.53
C ILE A 40 -10.20 11.77 8.42
N GLN A 41 -10.92 12.86 8.16
CA GLN A 41 -11.86 12.93 7.04
C GLN A 41 -11.19 13.59 5.83
N SER A 42 -11.58 13.15 4.64
CA SER A 42 -11.12 13.66 3.35
C SER A 42 -12.33 14.01 2.49
N ALA A 43 -12.22 15.07 1.69
CA ALA A 43 -13.31 15.60 0.87
C ALA A 43 -14.61 15.88 1.65
N CYS A 44 -14.63 17.00 2.37
CA CYS A 44 -15.85 17.47 3.02
C CYS A 44 -16.74 18.20 2.02
N VAL A 45 -17.93 17.64 1.77
CA VAL A 45 -18.94 18.29 0.94
C VAL A 45 -19.75 19.23 1.82
N VAL A 46 -19.43 20.53 1.76
CA VAL A 46 -20.21 21.56 2.48
C VAL A 46 -21.36 21.99 1.58
N ALA A 47 -22.59 21.85 2.08
CA ALA A 47 -23.79 22.24 1.35
C ALA A 47 -23.70 23.73 0.94
N GLY A 48 -23.60 23.98 -0.37
CA GLY A 48 -23.54 25.33 -0.95
C GLY A 48 -22.15 25.91 -1.24
N LEU A 49 -21.05 25.28 -0.81
CA LEU A 49 -19.67 25.79 -1.01
C LEU A 49 -18.75 24.84 -1.82
N GLY A 50 -19.21 23.62 -2.13
CA GLY A 50 -18.42 22.63 -2.87
C GLY A 50 -17.54 21.76 -1.97
N VAL A 51 -16.59 21.03 -2.58
CA VAL A 51 -15.65 20.17 -1.84
C VAL A 51 -14.57 21.04 -1.22
N VAL A 52 -14.58 21.14 0.12
CA VAL A 52 -13.55 21.90 0.86
C VAL A 52 -12.37 20.97 1.11
N ARG A 53 -11.17 21.42 0.70
CA ARG A 53 -9.94 20.66 0.99
C ARG A 53 -9.54 20.81 2.46
N ILE A 54 -9.26 19.70 3.13
CA ILE A 54 -8.80 19.66 4.54
C ILE A 54 -7.42 18.98 4.59
N ARG A 55 -6.73 19.07 5.73
CA ARG A 55 -5.46 18.34 6.00
C ARG A 55 -5.52 16.85 5.63
N GLY A 56 -6.70 16.23 5.68
CA GLY A 56 -6.92 14.84 5.23
C GLY A 56 -6.65 14.62 3.73
N ASP A 57 -6.82 15.64 2.88
CA ASP A 57 -6.56 15.48 1.43
C ASP A 57 -5.06 15.43 1.12
N ALA A 58 -4.23 16.18 1.85
CA ALA A 58 -2.78 16.09 1.71
C ALA A 58 -2.25 14.72 2.15
N TYR A 59 -2.88 14.11 3.17
CA TYR A 59 -2.59 12.74 3.58
C TYR A 59 -2.93 11.75 2.46
N ILE A 60 -4.16 11.81 1.91
CA ILE A 60 -4.59 10.89 0.86
C ILE A 60 -3.79 11.07 -0.44
N GLU A 61 -3.60 12.30 -0.91
CA GLU A 61 -2.79 12.56 -2.12
C GLU A 61 -1.36 12.05 -1.93
N GLY A 62 -0.74 12.34 -0.77
CA GLY A 62 0.62 11.92 -0.46
C GLY A 62 0.78 10.39 -0.43
N PHE A 63 -0.11 9.68 0.28
CA PHE A 63 -0.05 8.23 0.36
C PHE A 63 -0.44 7.56 -0.97
N THR A 64 -1.36 8.11 -1.74
CA THR A 64 -1.69 7.60 -3.08
C THR A 64 -0.46 7.65 -4.01
N VAL A 65 0.25 8.79 -4.03
CA VAL A 65 1.46 8.94 -4.85
C VAL A 65 2.59 8.04 -4.35
N LEU A 66 2.87 8.05 -3.04
CA LEU A 66 3.91 7.19 -2.44
C LEU A 66 3.62 5.70 -2.65
N GLY A 67 2.36 5.30 -2.56
CA GLY A 67 1.90 3.94 -2.80
C GLY A 67 2.12 3.52 -4.25
N ALA A 68 1.72 4.36 -5.22
CA ALA A 68 1.91 4.07 -6.64
C ALA A 68 3.40 3.99 -7.04
N VAL A 69 4.21 4.96 -6.59
CA VAL A 69 5.66 4.97 -6.88
C VAL A 69 6.35 3.80 -6.21
N GLY A 70 6.04 3.53 -4.94
CA GLY A 70 6.59 2.40 -4.20
C GLY A 70 6.22 1.06 -4.84
N TRP A 71 4.98 0.89 -5.29
CA TRP A 71 4.53 -0.31 -5.99
C TRP A 71 5.30 -0.54 -7.29
N LEU A 72 5.48 0.52 -8.11
CA LEU A 72 6.27 0.44 -9.34
C LEU A 72 7.74 0.07 -9.04
N ALA A 73 8.33 0.65 -8.00
CA ALA A 73 9.69 0.35 -7.58
C ALA A 73 9.85 -1.11 -7.12
N VAL A 74 8.89 -1.63 -6.35
CA VAL A 74 8.88 -3.04 -5.93
C VAL A 74 8.72 -3.96 -7.13
N PHE A 75 7.82 -3.66 -8.05
CA PHE A 75 7.62 -4.45 -9.27
C PHE A 75 8.90 -4.51 -10.11
N ALA A 76 9.54 -3.38 -10.37
CA ALA A 76 10.82 -3.33 -11.08
C ALA A 76 11.94 -4.06 -10.32
N GLY A 77 11.99 -3.91 -8.99
CA GLY A 77 12.96 -4.59 -8.12
C GLY A 77 12.79 -6.11 -8.14
N MET A 78 11.56 -6.61 -8.16
CA MET A 78 11.27 -8.03 -8.30
C MET A 78 11.70 -8.58 -9.66
N LEU A 79 11.47 -7.84 -10.75
CA LEU A 79 11.94 -8.24 -12.09
C LEU A 79 13.47 -8.35 -12.12
N ALA A 80 14.17 -7.32 -11.64
CA ALA A 80 15.63 -7.33 -11.56
C ALA A 80 16.17 -8.46 -10.68
N ALA A 81 15.55 -8.70 -9.52
CA ALA A 81 15.91 -9.79 -8.62
C ALA A 81 15.64 -11.17 -9.23
N GLY A 82 14.58 -11.30 -10.03
CA GLY A 82 14.28 -12.51 -10.79
C GLY A 82 15.37 -12.82 -11.83
N ILE A 83 15.83 -11.81 -12.57
CA ILE A 83 16.94 -11.93 -13.54
C ILE A 83 18.25 -12.29 -12.83
N ALA A 84 18.50 -11.72 -11.66
CA ALA A 84 19.69 -12.00 -10.85
C ALA A 84 19.60 -13.30 -10.01
N GLU A 85 18.55 -14.11 -10.21
CA GLU A 85 18.29 -15.36 -9.48
C GLU A 85 18.19 -15.22 -7.94
N ARG A 86 17.96 -14.01 -7.43
CA ARG A 86 17.86 -13.71 -6.00
C ARG A 86 16.46 -13.98 -5.46
N ARG A 87 16.11 -15.27 -5.32
CA ARG A 87 14.78 -15.73 -4.89
C ARG A 87 14.29 -15.09 -3.58
N THR A 88 15.17 -14.91 -2.61
CA THR A 88 14.84 -14.29 -1.31
C THR A 88 14.32 -12.87 -1.48
N VAL A 89 14.90 -12.10 -2.40
CA VAL A 89 14.49 -10.71 -2.64
C VAL A 89 13.13 -10.67 -3.32
N VAL A 90 12.88 -11.55 -4.30
CA VAL A 90 11.60 -11.63 -5.01
C VAL A 90 10.42 -11.90 -4.07
N LEU A 91 10.64 -12.70 -3.02
CA LEU A 91 9.61 -13.07 -2.04
C LEU A 91 9.48 -12.05 -0.89
N LEU A 92 10.58 -11.49 -0.40
CA LEU A 92 10.52 -10.59 0.77
C LEU A 92 10.20 -9.15 0.39
N LEU A 93 10.56 -8.70 -0.82
CA LEU A 93 10.42 -7.30 -1.20
C LEU A 93 8.96 -6.78 -1.14
N PRO A 94 7.94 -7.51 -1.62
CA PRO A 94 6.54 -7.09 -1.50
C PRO A 94 6.09 -6.96 -0.04
N ALA A 95 6.45 -7.94 0.79
CA ALA A 95 6.09 -7.96 2.21
C ALA A 95 6.75 -6.83 2.99
N VAL A 96 8.04 -6.57 2.74
CA VAL A 96 8.79 -5.46 3.36
C VAL A 96 8.20 -4.12 2.95
N TRP A 97 7.92 -3.91 1.66
CA TRP A 97 7.27 -2.69 1.19
C TRP A 97 5.90 -2.48 1.84
N PHE A 98 5.07 -3.53 1.87
CA PHE A 98 3.76 -3.48 2.52
C PHE A 98 3.88 -3.03 3.98
N ALA A 99 4.77 -3.67 4.75
CA ALA A 99 4.96 -3.34 6.16
C ALA A 99 5.45 -1.89 6.34
N VAL A 100 6.43 -1.45 5.55
CA VAL A 100 6.96 -0.08 5.61
C VAL A 100 5.86 0.94 5.27
N TYR A 101 5.08 0.68 4.23
CA TYR A 101 4.03 1.59 3.79
C TYR A 101 2.91 1.74 4.83
N VAL A 102 2.44 0.63 5.41
CA VAL A 102 1.42 0.65 6.46
C VAL A 102 1.95 1.30 7.75
N LEU A 103 3.18 0.99 8.16
CA LEU A 103 3.81 1.60 9.34
C LEU A 103 4.02 3.11 9.15
N ALA A 104 4.42 3.55 7.94
CA ALA A 104 4.51 4.96 7.61
C ALA A 104 3.13 5.65 7.68
N ALA A 105 2.09 4.99 7.15
CA ALA A 105 0.71 5.49 7.23
C ALA A 105 0.25 5.70 8.68
N LEU A 106 0.55 4.74 9.57
CA LEU A 106 0.28 4.85 11.01
C LEU A 106 1.09 5.99 11.66
N ALA A 107 2.40 6.03 11.38
CA ALA A 107 3.30 7.03 11.98
C ALA A 107 2.92 8.47 11.58
N VAL A 108 2.39 8.68 10.37
CA VAL A 108 1.90 9.99 9.91
C VAL A 108 0.48 10.27 10.39
N ALA A 109 -0.38 9.26 10.55
CA ALA A 109 -1.74 9.47 11.05
C ALA A 109 -1.77 9.98 12.51
N VAL A 110 -0.85 9.51 13.36
CA VAL A 110 -0.72 9.93 14.77
C VAL A 110 -0.59 11.46 14.93
N PRO A 111 0.39 12.16 14.29
CA PRO A 111 0.53 13.61 14.42
C PRO A 111 -0.50 14.42 13.63
N VAL A 112 -1.13 13.85 12.59
CA VAL A 112 -2.21 14.53 11.87
C VAL A 112 -3.42 14.73 12.79
N GLY A 113 -3.72 13.74 13.64
CA GLY A 113 -4.83 13.79 14.58
C GLY A 113 -6.21 13.87 13.89
N PRO A 114 -7.29 14.05 14.65
CA PRO A 114 -8.63 14.17 14.07
C PRO A 114 -8.74 15.44 13.21
N ALA A 115 -9.19 15.28 11.98
CA ALA A 115 -9.43 16.37 11.04
C ALA A 115 -10.92 16.35 10.63
N PRO A 116 -11.83 16.77 11.52
CA PRO A 116 -13.26 16.76 11.23
C PRO A 116 -13.62 17.79 10.16
N CYS A 117 -14.66 17.50 9.38
CA CYS A 117 -15.26 18.49 8.51
C CYS A 117 -15.77 19.69 9.32
N PRO A 118 -15.55 20.93 8.87
CA PRO A 118 -16.24 22.09 9.45
C PRO A 118 -17.74 21.90 9.24
N ALA A 119 -18.50 22.06 10.32
CA ALA A 119 -19.97 22.01 10.33
C ALA A 119 -20.58 23.23 9.64
#